data_AF-A0AAV1DCH0-F1
#
_entry.id   AF-A0AAV1DCH0-F1
#
_cell.length_a   1.000
_cell.length_b   1.000
_cell.length_c   1.000
_cell.angle_alpha   90.00
_cell.angle_beta   90.00
_cell.angle_gamma   90.00
#
_symmetry.space_group_name_H-M   'P 1'
#
loop_
_entity.id
_entity.type
_entity.pdbx_description
1 polymer ?
#
loop_
_entity_poly.entity_id
_entity_poly.type
_entity_poly.pdbx_seq_one_letter_code
_entity_poly.pdbx_strand_id
1 'polypeptide(L)'
;MADDVYSYVKDALLKPPRNSPLLLRMVVLTFSMVCGVYICSICLKQSSANSAGRLLNVQVVRPCEKPYVEPSERRFIHFPKPETFNRAECACNPVRFFAILSTQRSGSGWFETLLNSHINISSNGEIFSVKVRKSNISTIVETLDKLYNLDINTSASKNECTAAVGLKWMLNQGLIQHHDQILEYFNRRGVSLIFLFRRNLLRRMISILANSFDQNAKLLNGTHKSHVHSSHEAEILAKYKPTINATMLIPSLKQVEQMVTEALGYFKSTRHIVLYYEDIIKNRTVRHLSIHSRLGFVIVES
;
A
#
# COMPACT_ATOMS: atom_id res chain seq x y z
N MET A 1 45.14 29.62 -92.98
CA MET A 1 44.02 28.68 -93.24
C MET A 1 43.49 28.18 -91.90
N ALA A 2 42.98 29.13 -91.12
CA ALA A 2 41.97 28.91 -90.11
C ALA A 2 40.61 29.13 -90.80
N ASP A 3 39.53 28.70 -90.15
CA ASP A 3 38.15 29.21 -90.32
C ASP A 3 37.08 28.33 -91.00
N ASP A 4 37.35 27.11 -91.47
CA ASP A 4 36.27 26.28 -92.06
C ASP A 4 35.98 24.92 -91.39
N VAL A 5 36.74 24.52 -90.37
CA VAL A 5 36.48 23.26 -89.63
C VAL A 5 35.85 23.51 -88.25
N TYR A 6 35.85 24.77 -87.79
CA TYR A 6 35.41 25.15 -86.43
C TYR A 6 33.91 25.51 -86.33
N SER A 7 33.19 25.63 -87.44
CA SER A 7 31.77 26.02 -87.46
C SER A 7 30.77 24.86 -87.55
N TYR A 8 31.18 23.67 -88.00
CA TYR A 8 30.24 22.54 -88.21
C TYR A 8 30.07 21.64 -86.97
N VAL A 9 31.06 21.59 -86.06
CA VAL A 9 31.00 20.74 -84.87
C VAL A 9 30.21 21.39 -83.73
N LYS A 10 29.96 22.70 -83.81
CA LYS A 10 29.35 23.48 -82.73
C LYS A 10 27.82 23.34 -82.61
N ASP A 11 27.14 22.85 -83.65
CA ASP A 11 25.67 22.83 -83.70
C ASP A 11 25.01 21.43 -83.59
N ALA A 12 25.77 20.34 -83.43
CA ALA A 12 25.20 18.99 -83.53
C ALA A 12 25.12 18.16 -82.22
N LEU A 13 25.62 18.61 -81.07
CA LEU A 13 25.62 17.75 -79.86
C LEU A 13 25.27 18.42 -78.53
N LEU A 14 24.59 19.57 -78.58
CA LEU A 14 23.87 20.15 -77.44
C LEU A 14 22.42 19.64 -77.40
N LYS A 15 22.21 18.38 -76.98
CA LYS A 15 20.91 17.93 -76.45
C LYS A 15 21.12 16.97 -75.27
N PRO A 16 20.82 17.38 -74.02
CA PRO A 16 20.78 16.45 -72.90
C PRO A 16 19.59 15.49 -73.07
N PRO A 17 19.74 14.18 -72.77
CA PRO A 17 18.60 13.28 -72.74
C PRO A 17 17.69 13.67 -71.58
N ARG A 18 16.43 13.94 -71.92
CA ARG A 18 15.38 14.34 -70.98
C ARG A 18 14.93 13.10 -70.21
N ASN A 19 15.75 12.61 -69.28
CA ASN A 19 15.37 11.52 -68.39
C ASN A 19 14.25 12.02 -67.48
N SER A 20 13.04 11.47 -67.65
CA SER A 20 11.86 11.95 -66.95
C SER A 20 12.01 11.69 -65.45
N PRO A 21 11.88 12.72 -64.58
CA PRO A 21 11.97 12.56 -63.12
C PRO A 21 10.88 11.64 -62.54
N LEU A 22 9.86 11.32 -63.37
CA LEU A 22 8.79 10.39 -63.05
C LEU A 22 9.26 8.93 -63.05
N LEU A 23 10.09 8.49 -64.00
CA LEU A 23 10.55 7.10 -64.05
C LEU A 23 11.41 6.76 -62.83
N LEU A 24 12.31 7.65 -62.44
CA LEU A 24 13.15 7.47 -61.24
C LEU A 24 12.28 7.40 -59.96
N ARG A 25 11.28 8.27 -59.82
CA ARG A 25 10.35 8.24 -58.68
C ARG A 25 9.54 6.95 -58.63
N MET A 26 9.08 6.45 -59.79
CA MET A 26 8.35 5.17 -59.85
C MET A 26 9.22 3.98 -59.45
N VAL A 27 10.51 3.97 -59.83
CA VAL A 27 11.46 2.91 -59.44
C VAL A 27 11.75 2.93 -57.94
N VAL A 28 11.89 4.12 -57.34
CA VAL A 28 12.11 4.24 -55.88
C VAL A 28 10.87 3.80 -55.09
N LEU A 29 9.66 4.11 -55.59
CA LEU A 29 8.40 3.69 -54.97
C LEU A 29 8.19 2.18 -55.06
N THR A 30 8.52 1.54 -56.18
CA THR A 30 8.41 0.08 -56.29
C THR A 30 9.43 -0.61 -55.40
N PHE A 31 10.67 -0.11 -55.33
CA PHE A 31 11.69 -0.68 -54.45
C PHE A 31 11.31 -0.57 -52.97
N SER A 32 10.79 0.58 -52.52
CA SER A 32 10.35 0.76 -51.13
C SER A 32 9.16 -0.12 -50.77
N MET A 33 8.21 -0.33 -51.69
CA MET A 33 7.08 -1.23 -51.50
C MET A 33 7.54 -2.69 -51.36
N VAL A 34 8.47 -3.15 -52.22
CA VAL A 34 9.02 -4.51 -52.16
C VAL A 34 9.81 -4.74 -50.87
N CYS A 35 10.63 -3.77 -50.46
CA CYS A 35 11.34 -3.83 -49.18
C CYS A 35 10.37 -3.86 -47.99
N GLY A 36 9.30 -3.05 -48.02
CA GLY A 36 8.28 -3.04 -46.98
C GLY A 36 7.56 -4.38 -46.85
N VAL A 37 7.17 -4.99 -47.97
CA VAL A 37 6.54 -6.33 -47.98
C VAL A 37 7.50 -7.41 -47.49
N TYR A 38 8.77 -7.34 -47.89
CA TYR A 38 9.81 -8.29 -47.45
C TYR A 38 10.07 -8.21 -45.93
N ILE A 39 10.21 -6.99 -45.39
CA ILE A 39 10.36 -6.77 -43.95
C ILE A 39 9.12 -7.25 -43.20
N CYS A 40 7.92 -6.94 -43.69
CA CYS A 40 6.66 -7.39 -43.08
C CYS A 40 6.54 -8.92 -43.08
N SER A 41 6.96 -9.59 -44.16
CA SER A 41 7.00 -11.05 -44.26
C SER A 41 7.97 -11.70 -43.26
N ILE A 42 9.14 -11.09 -43.02
CA ILE A 42 10.09 -11.54 -42.00
C ILE A 42 9.51 -11.33 -40.59
N CYS A 43 8.88 -10.18 -40.32
CA CYS A 43 8.23 -9.91 -39.03
C CYS A 43 7.09 -10.90 -38.74
N LEU A 44 6.29 -11.27 -39.76
CA LEU A 44 5.24 -12.28 -39.64
C LEU A 44 5.82 -13.68 -39.43
N LYS A 45 6.94 -14.05 -40.08
CA LYS A 45 7.65 -15.32 -39.83
C LYS A 45 8.27 -15.39 -38.44
N GLN A 46 8.81 -14.29 -37.90
CA GLN A 46 9.27 -14.24 -36.51
C GLN A 46 8.09 -14.36 -35.52
N SER A 47 6.94 -13.76 -35.85
CA SER A 47 5.73 -13.86 -35.03
C SER A 47 5.15 -15.28 -35.00
N SER A 48 5.24 -16.04 -36.12
CA SER A 48 4.79 -17.42 -36.19
C SER A 48 5.79 -18.43 -35.59
N ALA A 49 7.09 -18.16 -35.69
CA ALA A 49 8.10 -18.96 -34.98
C ALA A 49 8.00 -18.78 -33.45
N ASN A 50 7.67 -17.56 -33.00
CA ASN A 50 7.42 -17.27 -31.58
C ASN A 50 6.09 -17.85 -31.05
N SER A 51 5.11 -18.16 -31.92
CA SER A 51 3.86 -18.80 -31.50
C SER A 51 3.96 -20.33 -31.40
N ALA A 52 4.87 -20.95 -32.16
CA ALA A 52 5.18 -22.39 -32.04
C ALA A 52 6.06 -22.70 -30.81
N GLY A 53 6.82 -21.72 -30.33
CA GLY A 53 7.56 -21.76 -29.07
C GLY A 53 6.74 -21.38 -27.84
N ARG A 54 5.42 -21.61 -27.83
CA ARG A 54 4.60 -21.50 -26.62
C ARG A 54 4.93 -22.69 -25.72
N LEU A 55 6.11 -22.59 -25.11
CA LEU A 55 6.59 -23.39 -24.00
C LEU A 55 5.39 -23.55 -23.06
N LEU A 56 4.94 -24.79 -22.87
CA LEU A 56 4.10 -25.13 -21.74
C LEU A 56 4.87 -24.65 -20.51
N ASN A 57 4.55 -23.45 -20.02
CA ASN A 57 4.93 -22.98 -18.71
C ASN A 57 4.16 -23.87 -17.73
N VAL A 58 4.62 -25.11 -17.60
CA VAL A 58 4.40 -25.91 -16.41
C VAL A 58 5.06 -25.07 -15.32
N GLN A 59 4.26 -24.27 -14.63
CA GLN A 59 4.67 -23.70 -13.35
C GLN A 59 4.95 -24.90 -12.46
N VAL A 60 6.20 -25.33 -12.44
CA VAL A 60 6.71 -26.20 -11.40
C VAL A 60 6.62 -25.35 -10.14
N VAL A 61 5.51 -25.50 -9.42
CA VAL A 61 5.38 -24.97 -8.06
C VAL A 61 6.51 -25.65 -7.29
N ARG A 62 7.64 -24.94 -7.11
CA ARG A 62 8.72 -25.42 -6.25
C ARG A 62 8.07 -25.73 -4.90
N PRO A 63 8.21 -26.95 -4.38
CA PRO A 63 7.76 -27.25 -3.03
C PRO A 63 8.41 -26.24 -2.10
N CYS A 64 7.60 -25.46 -1.37
CA CYS A 64 8.14 -24.52 -0.41
C CYS A 64 8.98 -25.31 0.60
N GLU A 65 10.26 -24.95 0.76
CA GLU A 65 11.00 -25.38 1.93
C GLU A 65 10.29 -24.80 3.15
N LYS A 66 9.79 -25.68 4.02
CA LYS A 66 9.15 -25.23 5.25
C LYS A 66 10.27 -24.75 6.16
N PRO A 67 10.38 -23.44 6.48
CA PRO A 67 11.33 -23.00 7.50
C PRO A 67 11.03 -23.75 8.79
N TYR A 68 12.06 -24.11 9.54
CA TYR A 68 11.86 -24.66 10.88
C TYR A 68 11.19 -23.59 11.74
N VAL A 69 9.95 -23.85 12.13
CA VAL A 69 9.14 -22.96 12.98
C VAL A 69 8.83 -23.70 14.27
N GLU A 70 9.23 -23.08 15.38
CA GLU A 70 8.89 -23.51 16.73
C GLU A 70 7.38 -23.79 16.85
N PRO A 71 6.96 -24.90 17.46
CA PRO A 71 5.54 -25.29 17.54
C PRO A 71 4.62 -24.18 18.10
N SER A 72 5.13 -23.34 19.00
CA SER A 72 4.44 -22.19 19.58
C SER A 72 4.16 -21.07 18.57
N GLU A 73 5.02 -20.90 17.56
CA GLU A 73 4.92 -19.82 16.57
C GLU A 73 4.04 -20.20 15.36
N ARG A 74 3.79 -21.51 15.14
CA ARG A 74 3.03 -22.00 13.98
C ARG A 74 1.62 -21.41 13.85
N ARG A 75 0.97 -21.08 14.97
CA ARG A 75 -0.39 -20.51 14.97
C ARG A 75 -0.44 -19.06 14.47
N PHE A 76 0.69 -18.36 14.47
CA PHE A 76 0.81 -16.95 14.07
C PHE A 76 1.37 -16.79 12.65
N ILE A 77 1.66 -17.90 11.97
CA ILE A 77 2.24 -17.92 10.63
C ILE A 77 1.20 -18.47 9.65
N HIS A 78 0.91 -17.68 8.62
CA HIS A 78 -0.12 -17.99 7.64
C HIS A 78 0.43 -17.97 6.23
N PHE A 79 -0.22 -18.71 5.33
CA PHE A 79 0.03 -18.66 3.90
C PHE A 79 -1.28 -18.30 3.19
N PRO A 80 -1.68 -17.01 3.22
CA PRO A 80 -2.90 -16.55 2.57
C PRO A 80 -2.96 -16.93 1.10
N LYS A 81 -4.17 -17.25 0.63
CA LYS A 81 -4.49 -17.54 -0.77
C LYS A 81 -5.58 -16.56 -1.22
N PRO A 82 -5.20 -15.39 -1.75
CA PRO A 82 -6.16 -14.42 -2.24
C PRO A 82 -6.95 -15.01 -3.41
N GLU A 83 -8.23 -14.66 -3.50
CA GLU A 83 -9.10 -14.98 -4.63
C GLU A 83 -8.86 -14.03 -5.81
N THR A 84 -8.45 -12.81 -5.50
CA THR A 84 -8.33 -11.72 -6.48
C THR A 84 -7.05 -11.76 -7.32
N PHE A 85 -5.99 -12.42 -6.85
CA PHE A 85 -4.72 -12.57 -7.57
C PHE A 85 -3.92 -13.78 -7.10
N ASN A 86 -2.92 -14.20 -7.89
CA ASN A 86 -1.99 -15.25 -7.47
C ASN A 86 -0.74 -14.61 -6.83
N ARG A 87 -0.36 -15.06 -5.63
CA ARG A 87 0.87 -14.61 -4.94
C ARG A 87 2.17 -15.03 -5.63
N ALA A 88 2.11 -15.93 -6.62
CA ALA A 88 3.24 -16.38 -7.43
C ALA A 88 4.47 -16.75 -6.58
N GLU A 89 5.61 -16.07 -6.77
CA GLU A 89 6.85 -16.29 -6.00
C GLU A 89 6.68 -16.06 -4.49
N CYS A 90 5.72 -15.22 -4.08
CA CYS A 90 5.42 -14.93 -2.69
C CYS A 90 4.53 -15.98 -2.03
N ALA A 91 4.07 -17.02 -2.74
CA ALA A 91 3.17 -18.03 -2.17
C ALA A 91 3.78 -18.74 -0.96
N CYS A 92 5.10 -18.93 -0.96
CA CYS A 92 5.86 -19.56 0.12
C CYS A 92 6.27 -18.59 1.23
N ASN A 93 5.91 -17.30 1.16
CA ASN A 93 6.31 -16.34 2.17
C ASN A 93 5.28 -16.31 3.30
N PRO A 94 5.71 -16.57 4.56
CA PRO A 94 4.82 -16.56 5.70
C PRO A 94 4.32 -15.14 5.97
N VAL A 95 3.04 -15.03 6.29
CA VAL A 95 2.38 -13.78 6.64
C VAL A 95 1.93 -13.85 8.09
N ARG A 96 2.30 -12.85 8.88
CA ARG A 96 1.83 -12.67 10.25
C ARG A 96 0.70 -11.64 10.28
N PHE A 97 -0.32 -11.92 11.07
CA PHE A 97 -1.48 -11.05 11.22
C PHE A 97 -1.34 -10.15 12.44
N PHE A 98 -1.69 -8.88 12.28
CA PHE A 98 -1.73 -7.93 13.39
C PHE A 98 -2.97 -7.03 13.37
N ALA A 99 -3.26 -6.41 14.52
CA ALA A 99 -4.23 -5.34 14.64
C ALA A 99 -3.74 -4.27 15.63
N ILE A 100 -3.78 -3.00 15.22
CA ILE A 100 -3.47 -1.86 16.09
C ILE A 100 -4.77 -1.40 16.75
N LEU A 101 -4.94 -1.70 18.03
CA LEU A 101 -6.11 -1.33 18.81
C LEU A 101 -5.85 -0.01 19.55
N SER A 102 -6.70 0.98 19.32
CA SER A 102 -6.39 2.34 19.76
C SER A 102 -7.63 3.22 19.99
N THR A 103 -7.43 4.39 20.58
CA THR A 103 -8.46 5.45 20.68
C THR A 103 -8.14 6.59 19.72
N GLN A 104 -9.10 7.43 19.35
CA GLN A 104 -8.81 8.63 18.56
C GLN A 104 -7.75 9.51 19.23
N ARG A 105 -6.87 10.10 18.40
CA ARG A 105 -5.81 11.06 18.79
C ARG A 105 -4.73 10.48 19.72
N SER A 106 -4.49 9.18 19.63
CA SER A 106 -3.44 8.44 20.34
C SER A 106 -2.08 8.39 19.62
N GLY A 107 -1.97 8.93 18.40
CA GLY A 107 -0.77 8.78 17.56
C GLY A 107 -0.74 7.52 16.71
N SER A 108 -1.82 6.73 16.68
CA SER A 108 -1.91 5.51 15.88
C SER A 108 -1.83 5.72 14.36
N GLY A 109 -2.23 6.88 13.84
CA GLY A 109 -2.03 7.23 12.43
C GLY A 109 -0.55 7.34 12.04
N TRP A 110 0.25 8.06 12.83
CA TRP A 110 1.69 8.16 12.62
C TRP A 110 2.37 6.79 12.75
N PHE A 111 1.97 6.00 13.76
CA PHE A 111 2.52 4.67 13.98
C PHE A 111 2.22 3.72 12.83
N GLU A 112 1.01 3.78 12.29
CA GLU A 112 0.65 3.05 11.07
C GLU A 112 1.51 3.48 9.86
N THR A 113 1.72 4.78 9.66
CA THR A 113 2.60 5.28 8.59
C THR A 113 4.02 4.74 8.74
N LEU A 114 4.54 4.68 9.98
CA LEU A 114 5.84 4.08 10.27
C LEU A 114 5.88 2.58 9.95
N LEU A 115 4.83 1.82 10.26
CA LEU A 115 4.79 0.40 9.89
C LEU A 115 4.75 0.22 8.37
N ASN A 116 3.98 1.05 7.67
CA ASN A 116 3.84 1.01 6.22
C ASN A 116 5.07 1.53 5.45
N SER A 117 6.05 2.16 6.12
CA SER A 117 7.32 2.49 5.47
C SER A 117 8.20 1.27 5.26
N HIS A 118 7.92 0.16 5.95
CA HIS A 118 8.63 -1.10 5.72
C HIS A 118 8.03 -1.88 4.56
N ILE A 119 8.89 -2.34 3.66
CA ILE A 119 8.49 -2.89 2.36
C ILE A 119 7.65 -4.17 2.45
N ASN A 120 7.85 -4.99 3.49
CA ASN A 120 7.08 -6.23 3.69
C ASN A 120 5.92 -6.10 4.71
N ILE A 121 5.59 -4.90 5.19
CA ILE A 121 4.49 -4.68 6.16
C ILE A 121 3.36 -3.89 5.50
N SER A 122 2.12 -4.34 5.71
CA SER A 122 0.92 -3.70 5.16
C SER A 122 -0.17 -3.53 6.23
N SER A 123 -0.35 -2.30 6.70
CA SER A 123 -1.49 -1.85 7.51
C SER A 123 -2.52 -1.15 6.61
N ASN A 124 -3.78 -1.56 6.74
CA ASN A 124 -4.87 -1.19 5.84
C ASN A 124 -5.76 -0.05 6.36
N GLY A 125 -5.28 0.77 7.29
CA GLY A 125 -6.05 1.88 7.83
C GLY A 125 -7.21 1.45 8.72
N GLU A 126 -8.13 2.40 8.92
CA GLU A 126 -9.36 2.22 9.70
C GLU A 126 -10.48 1.65 8.85
N ILE A 127 -10.36 0.38 8.44
CA ILE A 127 -11.35 -0.25 7.56
C ILE A 127 -12.77 -0.28 8.17
N PHE A 128 -12.88 -0.27 9.51
CA PHE A 128 -14.14 -0.26 10.27
C PHE A 128 -14.63 1.16 10.65
N SER A 129 -14.00 2.21 10.13
CA SER A 129 -14.60 3.55 10.16
C SER A 129 -15.91 3.59 9.36
N VAL A 130 -16.00 2.79 8.29
CA VAL A 130 -17.18 2.64 7.41
C VAL A 130 -18.29 1.87 8.14
N LYS A 131 -19.46 2.49 8.30
CA LYS A 131 -20.61 1.93 9.04
C LYS A 131 -21.05 0.55 8.54
N VAL A 132 -21.12 0.35 7.22
CA VAL A 132 -21.57 -0.91 6.62
C VAL A 132 -20.69 -2.09 7.04
N ARG A 133 -19.38 -1.90 7.16
CA ARG A 133 -18.43 -2.97 7.52
C ARG A 133 -18.50 -3.41 8.99
N LYS A 134 -19.22 -2.65 9.83
CA LYS A 134 -19.41 -2.92 11.26
C LYS A 134 -20.88 -3.00 11.67
N SER A 135 -21.77 -3.26 10.70
CA SER A 135 -23.21 -3.35 10.94
C SER A 135 -23.58 -4.51 11.88
N ASN A 136 -22.87 -5.64 11.77
CA ASN A 136 -23.01 -6.81 12.63
C ASN A 136 -21.72 -7.64 12.64
N ILE A 137 -21.65 -8.64 13.53
CA ILE A 137 -20.48 -9.51 13.67
C ILE A 137 -20.15 -10.32 12.41
N SER A 138 -21.16 -10.79 11.67
CA SER A 138 -20.92 -11.56 10.43
C SER A 138 -20.17 -10.71 9.40
N THR A 139 -20.59 -9.46 9.22
CA THR A 139 -19.94 -8.53 8.28
C THR A 139 -18.54 -8.13 8.75
N ILE A 140 -18.33 -8.02 10.06
CA ILE A 140 -16.99 -7.79 10.64
C ILE A 140 -16.06 -8.95 10.30
N VAL A 141 -16.50 -10.19 10.56
CA VAL A 141 -15.72 -11.40 10.29
C VAL A 141 -15.41 -11.52 8.80
N GLU A 142 -16.40 -11.33 7.93
CA GLU A 142 -16.20 -11.34 6.48
C GLU A 142 -15.16 -10.30 6.02
N THR A 143 -15.20 -9.11 6.62
CA THR A 143 -14.22 -8.05 6.33
C THR A 143 -12.82 -8.42 6.81
N LEU A 144 -12.70 -9.04 7.99
CA LEU A 144 -11.42 -9.54 8.51
C LEU A 144 -10.87 -10.68 7.68
N ASP A 145 -11.72 -11.59 7.20
CA ASP A 145 -11.31 -12.69 6.32
C ASP A 145 -10.76 -12.14 5.00
N LYS A 146 -11.46 -11.18 4.37
CA LYS A 146 -10.95 -10.50 3.16
C LYS A 146 -9.61 -9.81 3.41
N LEU A 147 -9.46 -9.11 4.53
CA LEU A 147 -8.20 -8.47 4.92
C LEU A 147 -7.06 -9.48 5.05
N TYR A 148 -7.25 -10.52 5.87
CA TYR A 148 -6.20 -11.48 6.21
C TYR A 148 -5.92 -12.49 5.10
N ASN A 149 -6.84 -12.65 4.15
CA ASN A 149 -6.61 -13.39 2.91
C ASN A 149 -5.93 -12.55 1.82
N LEU A 150 -5.65 -11.26 2.09
CA LEU A 150 -5.02 -10.29 1.18
C LEU A 150 -5.92 -9.82 0.03
N ASP A 151 -7.25 -9.99 0.14
CA ASP A 151 -8.25 -9.63 -0.89
C ASP A 151 -8.87 -8.24 -0.72
N ILE A 152 -8.34 -7.43 0.20
CA ILE A 152 -8.80 -6.05 0.32
C ILE A 152 -8.12 -5.17 -0.74
N ASN A 153 -8.93 -4.43 -1.51
CA ASN A 153 -8.43 -3.48 -2.51
C ASN A 153 -7.67 -2.34 -1.82
N THR A 154 -6.34 -2.41 -1.85
CA THR A 154 -5.47 -1.29 -1.48
C THR A 154 -4.89 -0.64 -2.71
N SER A 155 -4.78 0.69 -2.68
CA SER A 155 -4.11 1.48 -3.72
C SER A 155 -2.59 1.30 -3.77
N ALA A 156 -2.00 0.53 -2.84
CA ALA A 156 -0.56 0.30 -2.78
C ALA A 156 -0.17 -0.85 -3.72
N SER A 157 0.67 -0.57 -4.72
CA SER A 157 1.37 -1.57 -5.51
C SER A 157 2.30 -2.37 -4.59
N LYS A 158 1.93 -3.61 -4.28
CA LYS A 158 2.75 -4.52 -3.47
C LYS A 158 3.84 -5.09 -4.37
N ASN A 159 4.88 -4.29 -4.62
CA ASN A 159 6.01 -4.70 -5.45
C ASN A 159 6.86 -5.80 -4.80
N GLU A 160 6.60 -6.14 -3.53
CA GLU A 160 7.27 -7.21 -2.79
C GLU A 160 6.31 -8.10 -1.99
N CYS A 161 6.83 -9.24 -1.57
CA CYS A 161 6.12 -10.20 -0.76
C CYS A 161 5.80 -9.66 0.64
N THR A 162 4.50 -9.56 0.95
CA THR A 162 4.02 -9.17 2.27
C THR A 162 4.41 -10.24 3.31
N ALA A 163 5.06 -9.81 4.39
CA ALA A 163 5.37 -10.62 5.58
C ALA A 163 4.43 -10.32 6.74
N ALA A 164 3.82 -9.13 6.77
CA ALA A 164 2.87 -8.70 7.80
C ALA A 164 1.65 -8.05 7.17
N VAL A 165 0.45 -8.44 7.60
CA VAL A 165 -0.76 -7.72 7.23
C VAL A 165 -1.63 -7.45 8.44
N GLY A 166 -2.21 -6.25 8.47
CA GLY A 166 -3.07 -5.84 9.56
C GLY A 166 -3.88 -4.61 9.25
N LEU A 167 -4.47 -4.07 10.31
CA LEU A 167 -5.32 -2.91 10.28
C LEU A 167 -5.12 -2.05 11.52
N LYS A 168 -5.58 -0.81 11.43
CA LYS A 168 -5.80 0.06 12.57
C LYS A 168 -7.29 0.03 12.94
N TRP A 169 -7.59 -0.20 14.20
CA TRP A 169 -8.98 -0.29 14.67
C TRP A 169 -9.18 0.53 15.92
N MET A 170 -10.07 1.51 15.83
CA MET A 170 -10.41 2.31 17.00
C MET A 170 -11.40 1.56 17.90
N LEU A 171 -11.22 1.63 19.22
CA LEU A 171 -12.04 0.88 20.20
C LEU A 171 -13.55 1.15 20.05
N ASN A 172 -13.92 2.37 19.70
CA ASN A 172 -15.32 2.79 19.49
C ASN A 172 -15.90 2.40 18.11
N GLN A 173 -15.18 1.68 17.27
CA GLN A 173 -15.64 1.25 15.93
C GLN A 173 -16.16 -0.20 15.95
N GLY A 174 -16.97 -0.55 16.94
CA GLY A 174 -17.61 -1.88 17.05
C GLY A 174 -16.74 -2.97 17.69
N LEU A 175 -15.45 -2.69 17.95
CA LEU A 175 -14.53 -3.63 18.60
C LEU A 175 -15.00 -4.03 20.00
N ILE A 176 -15.30 -3.04 20.85
CA ILE A 176 -15.76 -3.30 22.23
C ILE A 176 -17.15 -3.93 22.26
N GLN A 177 -18.01 -3.58 21.31
CA GLN A 177 -19.38 -4.10 21.23
C GLN A 177 -19.43 -5.61 20.91
N HIS A 178 -18.50 -6.10 20.11
CA HIS A 178 -18.43 -7.51 19.67
C HIS A 178 -17.16 -8.21 20.17
N HIS A 179 -16.68 -7.83 21.37
CA HIS A 179 -15.38 -8.24 21.87
C HIS A 179 -15.22 -9.76 21.99
N ASP A 180 -16.25 -10.49 22.44
CA ASP A 180 -16.18 -11.95 22.61
C ASP A 180 -15.91 -12.67 21.29
N GLN A 181 -16.68 -12.35 20.25
CA GLN A 181 -16.55 -12.99 18.94
C GLN A 181 -15.25 -12.56 18.23
N ILE A 182 -14.83 -11.31 18.43
CA ILE A 182 -13.57 -10.81 17.87
C ILE A 182 -12.37 -11.45 18.58
N LEU A 183 -12.44 -11.63 19.90
CA LEU A 183 -11.43 -12.33 20.69
C LEU A 183 -11.25 -13.78 20.20
N GLU A 184 -12.37 -14.49 20.02
CA GLU A 184 -12.36 -15.85 19.46
C GLU A 184 -11.72 -15.87 18.08
N TYR A 185 -12.12 -14.95 17.20
CA TYR A 185 -11.55 -14.82 15.86
C TYR A 185 -10.04 -14.57 15.89
N PHE A 186 -9.58 -13.60 16.71
CA PHE A 186 -8.16 -13.27 16.82
C PHE A 186 -7.32 -14.44 17.36
N ASN A 187 -7.81 -15.15 18.37
CA ASN A 187 -7.12 -16.32 18.91
C ASN A 187 -7.06 -17.47 17.91
N ARG A 188 -8.17 -17.72 17.20
CA ARG A 188 -8.25 -18.76 16.15
C ARG A 188 -7.33 -18.45 14.96
N ARG A 189 -7.27 -17.19 14.55
CA ARG A 189 -6.48 -16.73 13.40
C ARG A 189 -5.08 -16.27 13.78
N GLY A 190 -4.65 -16.40 15.04
CA GLY A 190 -3.30 -16.01 15.45
C GLY A 190 -2.98 -14.53 15.23
N VAL A 191 -3.94 -13.62 15.46
CA VAL A 191 -3.72 -12.19 15.29
C VAL A 191 -2.97 -11.62 16.50
N SER A 192 -1.85 -10.93 16.24
CA SER A 192 -1.08 -10.23 17.28
C SER A 192 -1.60 -8.81 17.48
N LEU A 193 -1.86 -8.41 18.72
CA LEU A 193 -2.43 -7.09 19.01
C LEU A 193 -1.36 -6.09 19.42
N ILE A 194 -1.52 -4.87 18.93
CA ILE A 194 -0.71 -3.71 19.31
C ILE A 194 -1.67 -2.71 19.93
N PHE A 195 -1.68 -2.62 21.26
CA PHE A 195 -2.38 -1.55 21.94
C PHE A 195 -1.55 -0.28 21.85
N LEU A 196 -2.13 0.79 21.32
CA LEU A 196 -1.49 2.09 21.26
C LEU A 196 -2.40 3.13 21.89
N PHE A 197 -2.03 3.58 23.09
CA PHE A 197 -2.79 4.57 23.85
C PHE A 197 -1.98 5.83 24.11
N ARG A 198 -2.62 6.87 24.66
CA ARG A 198 -1.97 8.11 25.05
C ARG A 198 -2.28 8.38 26.51
N ARG A 199 -1.25 8.45 27.35
CA ARG A 199 -1.43 8.65 28.81
C ARG A 199 -2.01 10.01 29.12
N ASN A 200 -1.59 11.05 28.39
CA ASN A 200 -2.12 12.38 28.62
C ASN A 200 -3.49 12.55 27.95
N LEU A 201 -4.55 12.14 28.67
CA LEU A 201 -5.94 12.19 28.17
C LEU A 201 -6.45 13.62 27.97
N LEU A 202 -5.99 14.60 28.77
CA LEU A 202 -6.35 16.01 28.58
C LEU A 202 -5.81 16.55 27.25
N ARG A 203 -4.52 16.32 26.95
CA ARG A 203 -3.93 16.68 25.65
C ARG A 203 -4.59 15.93 24.50
N ARG A 204 -5.03 14.68 24.74
CA ARG A 204 -5.82 13.92 23.77
C ARG A 204 -7.15 14.63 23.48
N MET A 205 -7.89 15.05 24.51
CA MET A 205 -9.15 15.78 24.37
C MET A 205 -8.97 17.12 23.65
N ILE A 206 -7.95 17.90 24.00
CA ILE A 206 -7.58 19.14 23.29
C ILE A 206 -7.37 18.85 21.80
N SER A 207 -6.66 17.77 21.48
CA SER A 207 -6.42 17.37 20.09
C SER A 207 -7.69 16.92 19.35
N ILE A 208 -8.66 16.31 20.04
CA ILE A 208 -9.97 15.97 19.47
C ILE A 208 -10.74 17.25 19.13
N LEU A 209 -10.79 18.20 20.06
CA LEU A 209 -11.50 19.47 19.88
C LEU A 209 -10.90 20.29 18.72
N ALA A 210 -9.57 20.38 18.65
CA ALA A 210 -8.90 21.05 17.54
C ALA A 210 -9.18 20.37 16.19
N ASN A 211 -9.18 19.03 16.13
CA ASN A 211 -9.53 18.31 14.91
C ASN A 211 -10.99 18.56 14.48
N SER A 212 -11.91 18.55 15.44
CA SER A 212 -13.33 18.81 15.18
C SER A 212 -13.56 20.25 14.70
N PHE A 213 -12.81 21.21 15.21
CA PHE A 213 -12.86 22.59 14.75
C PHE A 213 -12.38 22.71 13.30
N ASP A 214 -11.22 22.13 12.99
CA ASP A 214 -10.67 22.16 11.63
C ASP A 214 -11.56 21.46 10.60
N GLN A 215 -12.37 20.47 11.00
CA GLN A 215 -13.34 19.83 10.11
C GLN A 215 -14.35 20.81 9.52
N ASN A 216 -14.71 21.85 10.27
CA ASN A 216 -15.64 22.89 9.85
C ASN A 216 -14.91 24.12 9.30
N ALA A 217 -13.89 24.59 10.02
CA ALA A 217 -13.14 25.81 9.68
C ALA A 217 -12.20 25.62 8.49
N LYS A 218 -11.72 24.39 8.25
CA LYS A 218 -10.86 23.99 7.13
C LYS A 218 -9.68 24.94 6.95
N LEU A 219 -8.88 25.09 8.01
CA LEU A 219 -7.86 26.13 8.14
C LEU A 219 -6.72 25.98 7.11
N LEU A 220 -6.59 24.80 6.50
CA LEU A 220 -5.57 24.50 5.50
C LEU A 220 -6.19 24.55 4.09
N ASN A 221 -6.24 25.76 3.52
CA ASN A 221 -6.71 26.01 2.15
C ASN A 221 -8.10 25.39 1.86
N GLY A 222 -9.04 25.48 2.80
CA GLY A 222 -10.39 24.93 2.60
C GLY A 222 -10.46 23.40 2.65
N THR A 223 -9.40 22.73 3.10
CA THR A 223 -9.37 21.27 3.27
C THR A 223 -9.18 20.91 4.74
N HIS A 224 -9.98 19.96 5.25
CA HIS A 224 -9.75 19.37 6.56
C HIS A 224 -8.57 18.38 6.50
N LYS A 225 -7.63 18.48 7.44
CA LYS A 225 -6.54 17.50 7.59
C LYS A 225 -6.55 16.92 8.99
N SER A 226 -6.88 15.62 9.07
CA SER A 226 -6.81 14.87 10.33
C SER A 226 -5.38 14.70 10.85
N HIS A 227 -4.41 14.70 9.94
CA HIS A 227 -2.98 14.66 10.24
C HIS A 227 -2.25 15.67 9.35
N VAL A 228 -1.29 16.39 9.94
CA VAL A 228 -0.45 17.36 9.25
C VAL A 228 0.80 16.68 8.69
N HIS A 229 1.28 17.15 7.55
CA HIS A 229 2.48 16.61 6.89
C HIS A 229 3.65 17.60 6.89
N SER A 230 3.45 18.83 7.39
CA SER A 230 4.51 19.82 7.56
C SER A 230 4.41 20.55 8.90
N SER A 231 5.55 21.09 9.37
CA SER A 231 5.59 21.93 10.56
C SER A 231 4.74 23.18 10.42
N HIS A 232 4.67 23.76 9.22
CA HIS A 232 3.87 24.94 8.94
C HIS A 232 2.36 24.69 9.11
N GLU A 233 1.85 23.57 8.57
CA GLU A 233 0.46 23.15 8.79
C GLU A 233 0.19 22.92 10.29
N ALA A 234 1.13 22.30 11.00
CA ALA A 234 1.03 22.05 12.43
C ALA A 234 0.91 23.36 13.23
N GLU A 235 1.70 24.37 12.88
CA GLU A 235 1.66 25.69 13.52
C GLU A 235 0.32 26.40 13.28
N ILE A 236 -0.23 26.33 12.07
CA ILE A 236 -1.55 26.91 11.75
C ILE A 236 -2.62 26.28 12.63
N LEU A 237 -2.69 24.95 12.69
CA LEU A 237 -3.69 24.25 13.49
C LEU A 237 -3.49 24.46 15.00
N ALA A 238 -2.24 24.63 15.45
CA ALA A 238 -1.91 24.87 16.86
C ALA A 238 -2.36 26.25 17.38
N LYS A 239 -2.67 27.21 16.48
CA LYS A 239 -3.20 28.53 16.89
C LYS A 239 -4.57 28.43 17.55
N TYR A 240 -5.35 27.41 17.22
CA TYR A 240 -6.66 27.19 17.83
C TYR A 240 -6.51 26.71 19.29
N LYS A 241 -7.12 27.45 20.22
CA LYS A 241 -7.17 27.11 21.65
C LYS A 241 -8.60 26.72 22.02
N PRO A 242 -8.91 25.42 22.18
CA PRO A 242 -10.27 24.99 22.47
C PRO A 242 -10.71 25.39 23.89
N THR A 243 -11.97 25.80 24.01
CA THR A 243 -12.64 25.96 25.30
C THR A 243 -13.13 24.60 25.79
N ILE A 244 -12.83 24.26 27.06
CA ILE A 244 -13.21 22.98 27.67
C ILE A 244 -14.29 23.23 28.71
N ASN A 245 -15.39 22.47 28.63
CA ASN A 245 -16.40 22.45 29.68
C ASN A 245 -15.85 21.68 30.90
N ALA A 246 -15.55 22.40 31.97
CA ALA A 246 -14.98 21.83 33.20
C ALA A 246 -15.89 20.77 33.85
N THR A 247 -17.22 20.95 33.78
CA THR A 247 -18.21 20.02 34.34
C THR A 247 -18.16 18.66 33.66
N MET A 248 -17.94 18.64 32.34
CA MET A 248 -17.87 17.40 31.55
C MET A 248 -16.46 16.83 31.45
N LEU A 249 -15.42 17.56 31.89
CA LEU A 249 -14.03 17.17 31.70
C LEU A 249 -13.72 15.82 32.37
N ILE A 250 -13.89 15.73 33.70
CA ILE A 250 -13.53 14.53 34.46
C ILE A 250 -14.34 13.30 34.00
N PRO A 251 -15.68 13.38 33.83
CA PRO A 251 -16.45 12.27 33.26
C PRO A 251 -15.93 11.80 31.89
N SER A 252 -15.62 12.75 31.00
CA SER A 252 -15.12 12.43 29.64
C SER A 252 -13.76 11.73 29.66
N LEU A 253 -12.87 12.12 30.58
CA LEU A 253 -11.56 11.48 30.72
C LEU A 253 -11.71 10.05 31.29
N LYS A 254 -12.54 9.89 32.33
CA LYS A 254 -12.82 8.59 32.95
C LYS A 254 -13.45 7.59 31.97
N GLN A 255 -14.37 8.04 31.11
CA GLN A 255 -14.98 7.17 30.10
C GLN A 255 -13.94 6.54 29.17
N VAL A 256 -12.91 7.30 28.81
CA VAL A 256 -11.86 6.78 27.92
C VAL A 256 -10.94 5.82 28.67
N GLU A 257 -10.57 6.17 29.89
CA GLU A 257 -9.76 5.31 30.76
C GLU A 257 -10.46 3.95 31.00
N GLN A 258 -11.78 3.98 31.23
CA GLN A 258 -12.60 2.78 31.32
C GLN A 258 -12.56 1.97 30.02
N MET A 259 -12.78 2.61 28.86
CA MET A 259 -12.73 1.91 27.56
C MET A 259 -11.37 1.25 27.29
N VAL A 260 -10.27 1.90 27.69
CA VAL A 260 -8.91 1.34 27.59
C VAL A 260 -8.75 0.14 28.52
N THR A 261 -9.20 0.27 29.78
CA THR A 261 -9.16 -0.80 30.78
C THR A 261 -9.97 -2.02 30.33
N GLU A 262 -11.17 -1.81 29.80
CA GLU A 262 -12.03 -2.86 29.25
C GLU A 262 -11.36 -3.55 28.06
N ALA A 263 -10.80 -2.81 27.10
CA ALA A 263 -10.10 -3.39 25.96
C ALA A 263 -8.93 -4.29 26.39
N LEU A 264 -8.09 -3.80 27.32
CA LEU A 264 -6.98 -4.59 27.85
C LEU A 264 -7.47 -5.82 28.61
N GLY A 265 -8.58 -5.71 29.33
CA GLY A 265 -9.22 -6.82 30.04
C GLY A 265 -9.77 -7.91 29.11
N TYR A 266 -10.54 -7.52 28.09
CA TYR A 266 -11.14 -8.47 27.14
C TYR A 266 -10.09 -9.23 26.35
N PHE A 267 -9.04 -8.55 25.89
CA PHE A 267 -8.03 -9.14 25.01
C PHE A 267 -6.74 -9.58 25.74
N LYS A 268 -6.78 -9.71 27.07
CA LYS A 268 -5.62 -10.09 27.89
C LYS A 268 -4.98 -11.43 27.50
N SER A 269 -5.78 -12.36 26.98
CA SER A 269 -5.35 -13.72 26.60
C SER A 269 -4.78 -13.80 25.18
N THR A 270 -5.00 -12.77 24.35
CA THR A 270 -4.42 -12.70 23.02
C THR A 270 -2.97 -12.26 23.10
N ARG A 271 -2.11 -12.74 22.20
CA ARG A 271 -0.73 -12.25 22.09
C ARG A 271 -0.73 -10.75 21.79
N HIS A 272 -0.20 -9.94 22.72
CA HIS A 272 -0.25 -8.49 22.56
C HIS A 272 0.97 -7.76 23.11
N ILE A 273 1.11 -6.51 22.68
CA ILE A 273 2.00 -5.50 23.24
C ILE A 273 1.19 -4.25 23.60
N VAL A 274 1.63 -3.55 24.65
CA VAL A 274 1.03 -2.27 25.06
C VAL A 274 2.06 -1.17 24.91
N LEU A 275 1.73 -0.18 24.07
CA LEU A 275 2.54 0.98 23.79
C LEU A 275 1.77 2.24 24.16
N TYR A 276 2.51 3.24 24.60
CA TYR A 276 1.97 4.56 24.89
C TYR A 276 2.65 5.61 24.02
N TYR A 277 1.89 6.55 23.49
CA TYR A 277 2.35 7.65 22.64
C TYR A 277 3.56 8.38 23.23
N GLU A 278 3.52 8.69 24.52
CA GLU A 278 4.60 9.35 25.23
C GLU A 278 5.90 8.53 25.19
N ASP A 279 5.75 7.21 25.29
CA ASP A 279 6.82 6.24 25.13
C ASP A 279 7.08 5.89 23.67
N ILE A 280 6.48 6.55 22.69
CA ILE A 280 6.83 6.45 21.26
C ILE A 280 7.53 7.73 20.79
N ILE A 281 7.27 8.88 21.42
CA ILE A 281 7.96 10.13 21.08
C ILE A 281 9.31 10.34 21.79
N LYS A 282 9.48 9.88 23.06
CA LYS A 282 10.67 10.19 23.89
C LYS A 282 12.02 9.48 23.60
N ASN A 283 12.02 8.29 23.01
CA ASN A 283 13.15 7.34 23.00
C ASN A 283 13.16 6.50 21.69
N ARG A 284 13.43 7.15 20.56
CA ARG A 284 13.26 6.58 19.21
C ARG A 284 14.03 5.27 18.97
N THR A 285 15.18 5.09 19.62
CA THR A 285 16.16 4.03 19.33
C THR A 285 15.86 2.67 19.97
N VAL A 286 15.35 2.62 21.21
CA VAL A 286 15.08 1.35 21.93
C VAL A 286 13.81 0.61 21.39
N ARG A 287 13.06 1.27 20.51
CA ARG A 287 11.69 0.88 20.11
C ARG A 287 11.60 -0.16 19.01
N HIS A 288 12.51 -0.12 18.05
CA HIS A 288 12.52 -1.06 16.92
C HIS A 288 12.61 -2.50 17.43
N LEU A 289 13.61 -2.79 18.28
CA LEU A 289 13.88 -4.14 18.80
C LEU A 289 12.71 -4.80 19.55
N SER A 290 11.88 -4.06 20.30
CA SER A 290 10.76 -4.66 21.06
C SER A 290 9.54 -4.99 20.18
N ILE A 291 9.27 -4.15 19.16
CA ILE A 291 8.21 -4.38 18.18
C ILE A 291 8.65 -5.52 17.25
N HIS A 292 9.92 -5.56 16.87
CA HIS A 292 10.56 -6.63 16.10
C HIS A 292 10.51 -7.98 16.79
N SER A 293 10.98 -8.07 18.04
CA SER A 293 11.02 -9.32 18.79
C SER A 293 9.64 -9.90 19.10
N ARG A 294 8.62 -9.06 19.38
CA ARG A 294 7.28 -9.54 19.75
C ARG A 294 6.34 -9.76 18.56
N LEU A 295 6.47 -8.99 17.48
CA LEU A 295 5.75 -9.25 16.24
C LEU A 295 6.47 -10.26 15.34
N GLY A 296 7.74 -10.57 15.60
CA GLY A 296 8.52 -11.54 14.82
C GLY A 296 9.02 -11.00 13.47
N PHE A 297 9.27 -9.69 13.36
CA PHE A 297 9.81 -9.05 12.16
C PHE A 297 11.22 -8.53 12.41
N VAL A 298 12.12 -8.65 11.45
CA VAL A 298 13.35 -7.85 11.39
C VAL A 298 13.09 -6.73 10.39
N ILE A 299 12.87 -5.50 10.86
CA ILE A 299 12.92 -4.33 9.97
C ILE A 299 14.40 -3.96 9.88
N VAL A 300 15.03 -4.30 8.76
CA VAL A 300 16.34 -3.77 8.40
C VAL A 300 16.06 -2.48 7.64
N GLU A 301 16.45 -1.34 8.19
CA GLU A 301 16.46 -0.10 7.40
C GLU A 301 17.62 -0.14 6.40
N SER A 302 17.34 0.27 5.17
CA SER A 302 18.31 0.65 4.13
C SER A 302 18.70 2.11 4.28
#